data_AF-A0A1I2NIR0-F1
#
_entry.id   AF-A0A1I2NIR0-F1
#
_cell.length_a   1.000
_cell.length_b   1.000
_cell.length_c   1.000
_cell.angle_alpha   90.00
_cell.angle_beta   90.00
_cell.angle_gamma   90.00
#
_symmetry.space_group_name_H-M   'P 1'
#
loop_
_entity.id
_entity.type
_entity.pdbx_description
1 polymer ?
#
loop_
_entity_poly.entity_id
_entity_poly.type
_entity_poly.pdbx_seq_one_letter_code
_entity_poly.pdbx_strand_id
1 'polypeptide(L)'
;MLQELVKEQHYLGAHSDEHLLYCDWTKRDSLLVTQEQFRQDLLKNYERMAAFGVRKSDAPYFLPPYEWYNQSVTEWTAQEGLQLINFSPGTRSTADYTWPEMGSRYVSSERVYHSILEQEANDPNRLNGFILLVHIGTDPRRTDKFYHHLDALLTELKGKGYSFVTIDALLQ
;
A
#
# COMPACT_ATOMS: atom_id res chain seq x y z
N MET A 1 15.52 -6.33 -8.85
CA MET A 1 14.51 -5.60 -8.05
C MET A 1 14.21 -6.26 -6.70
N LEU A 2 13.37 -7.30 -6.57
CA LEU A 2 12.97 -7.81 -5.23
C LEU A 2 14.16 -8.28 -4.36
N GLN A 3 15.15 -8.96 -4.94
CA GLN A 3 16.38 -9.34 -4.24
C GLN A 3 17.18 -8.13 -3.73
N GLU A 4 17.20 -7.04 -4.49
CA GLU A 4 17.88 -5.79 -4.10
C GLU A 4 17.11 -5.10 -2.97
N LEU A 5 15.78 -5.06 -3.06
CA LEU A 5 14.93 -4.48 -2.01
C LEU A 5 15.13 -5.21 -0.67
N VAL A 6 15.17 -6.54 -0.68
CA VAL A 6 15.44 -7.33 0.54
C VAL A 6 16.86 -7.07 1.04
N LYS A 7 17.87 -7.02 0.15
CA LYS A 7 19.27 -6.75 0.54
C LYS A 7 19.46 -5.35 1.14
N GLU A 8 18.70 -4.37 0.66
CA GLU A 8 18.66 -3.00 1.18
C GLU A 8 17.77 -2.85 2.43
N GLN A 9 17.23 -3.95 2.96
CA GLN A 9 16.41 -3.99 4.17
C GLN A 9 15.09 -3.20 4.03
N HIS A 10 14.53 -3.11 2.82
CA HIS A 10 13.14 -2.67 2.67
C HIS A 10 12.20 -3.74 3.20
N TYR A 11 11.12 -3.32 3.86
CA TYR A 11 10.09 -4.23 4.35
C TYR A 11 9.28 -4.80 3.19
N LEU A 12 9.25 -6.13 3.06
CA LEU A 12 8.45 -6.85 2.07
C LEU A 12 7.26 -7.51 2.77
N GLY A 13 6.06 -6.93 2.61
CA GLY A 13 4.82 -7.38 3.24
C GLY A 13 3.87 -8.12 2.31
N ALA A 14 2.83 -8.73 2.89
CA ALA A 14 1.82 -9.44 2.14
C ALA A 14 0.73 -8.50 1.57
N HIS A 15 0.30 -8.78 0.33
CA HIS A 15 -0.71 -7.99 -0.39
C HIS A 15 -1.56 -8.85 -1.35
N SER A 16 -1.92 -10.08 -0.94
CA SER A 16 -2.58 -11.08 -1.78
C SER A 16 -1.65 -11.63 -2.87
N ASP A 17 -1.95 -12.84 -3.33
CA ASP A 17 -1.20 -13.46 -4.40
C ASP A 17 -1.77 -13.14 -5.79
N GLU A 18 -3.09 -13.25 -5.91
CA GLU A 18 -3.85 -13.01 -7.13
C GLU A 18 -4.50 -11.62 -7.14
N HIS A 19 -4.22 -10.78 -6.14
CA HIS A 19 -4.79 -9.44 -5.97
C HIS A 19 -6.33 -9.47 -5.95
N LEU A 20 -6.87 -10.39 -5.15
CA LEU A 20 -8.30 -10.70 -5.08
C LEU A 20 -9.11 -9.54 -4.48
N LEU A 21 -10.27 -9.25 -5.08
CA LEU A 21 -11.26 -8.37 -4.47
C LEU A 21 -12.08 -9.18 -3.44
N TYR A 22 -11.94 -8.85 -2.16
CA TYR A 22 -12.57 -9.64 -1.09
C TYR A 22 -14.03 -9.27 -0.82
N CYS A 23 -14.38 -8.00 -0.97
CA CYS A 23 -15.69 -7.46 -0.63
C CYS A 23 -16.34 -6.77 -1.83
N ASP A 24 -17.66 -6.85 -1.93
CA ASP A 24 -18.40 -6.14 -2.98
C ASP A 24 -18.23 -4.62 -2.86
N TRP A 25 -18.16 -3.93 -3.99
CA TRP A 25 -17.99 -2.47 -4.06
C TRP A 25 -19.22 -1.69 -3.59
N THR A 26 -20.41 -2.25 -3.75
CA THR A 26 -21.69 -1.61 -3.41
C THR A 26 -22.14 -2.00 -2.01
N LYS A 27 -22.01 -3.28 -1.66
CA LYS A 27 -22.39 -3.84 -0.37
C LYS A 27 -21.17 -4.44 0.32
N ARG A 28 -20.36 -3.59 0.97
CA ARG A 28 -19.08 -3.97 1.59
C ARG A 28 -19.14 -5.17 2.54
N ASP A 29 -20.26 -5.41 3.19
CA ASP A 29 -20.44 -6.57 4.07
C ASP A 29 -20.61 -7.90 3.32
N SER A 30 -20.83 -7.86 2.00
CA SER A 30 -20.88 -9.04 1.14
C SER A 30 -19.48 -9.44 0.69
N LEU A 31 -19.07 -10.64 1.09
CA LEU A 31 -17.84 -11.26 0.65
C LEU A 31 -17.99 -11.84 -0.75
N LEU A 32 -16.96 -11.66 -1.57
CA LEU A 32 -16.83 -12.24 -2.92
C LEU A 32 -15.95 -13.50 -2.91
N VAL A 33 -15.26 -13.76 -1.80
CA VAL A 33 -14.40 -14.93 -1.59
C VAL A 33 -14.82 -15.65 -0.32
N THR A 34 -14.51 -16.95 -0.26
CA THR A 34 -14.59 -17.72 0.98
C THR A 34 -13.34 -17.50 1.82
N GLN A 35 -13.44 -17.80 3.12
CA GLN A 35 -12.27 -17.76 4.01
C GLN A 35 -11.14 -18.66 3.52
N GLU A 36 -11.47 -19.84 2.98
CA GLU A 36 -10.46 -20.77 2.46
C GLU A 36 -9.76 -20.20 1.22
N GLN A 37 -10.49 -19.53 0.32
CA GLN A 37 -9.88 -18.84 -0.82
C GLN A 37 -8.92 -17.73 -0.37
N PHE A 38 -9.33 -16.90 0.59
CA PHE A 38 -8.47 -15.88 1.20
C PHE A 38 -7.19 -16.51 1.79
N ARG A 39 -7.34 -17.59 2.58
CA ARG A 39 -6.22 -18.26 3.23
C ARG A 39 -5.24 -18.86 2.23
N GLN A 40 -5.74 -19.52 1.19
CA GLN A 40 -4.91 -20.14 0.16
C GLN A 40 -4.17 -19.11 -0.68
N ASP A 41 -4.83 -18.00 -1.01
CA ASP A 41 -4.21 -16.86 -1.68
C ASP A 41 -3.09 -16.26 -0.82
N LEU A 42 -3.36 -15.99 0.46
CA LEU A 42 -2.36 -15.48 1.40
C LEU A 42 -1.17 -16.44 1.59
N LEU A 43 -1.43 -17.76 1.68
CA LEU A 43 -0.38 -18.77 1.78
C LEU A 43 0.55 -18.73 0.55
N LYS A 44 -0.02 -18.72 -0.66
CA LYS A 44 0.74 -18.62 -1.91
C LYS A 44 1.56 -17.33 -2.01
N ASN A 45 1.07 -16.22 -1.45
CA ASN A 45 1.82 -14.98 -1.39
C ASN A 45 3.09 -15.15 -0.53
N TYR A 46 2.96 -15.74 0.66
CA TYR A 46 4.13 -16.04 1.50
C TYR A 46 5.06 -17.11 0.91
N GLU A 47 4.55 -18.11 0.18
CA GLU A 47 5.39 -19.06 -0.54
C GLU A 47 6.29 -18.36 -1.58
N ARG A 48 5.76 -17.35 -2.28
CA ARG A 48 6.56 -16.52 -3.20
C ARG A 48 7.58 -15.66 -2.45
N MET A 49 7.18 -15.06 -1.33
CA MET A 49 8.09 -14.25 -0.50
C MET A 49 9.22 -15.09 0.13
N ALA A 50 8.96 -16.36 0.45
CA ALA A 50 9.95 -17.28 0.99
C ALA A 50 11.12 -17.54 0.01
N ALA A 51 10.89 -17.46 -1.30
CA ALA A 51 11.95 -17.56 -2.31
C ALA A 51 12.97 -16.39 -2.21
N PHE A 52 12.59 -15.30 -1.54
CA PHE A 52 13.46 -14.15 -1.24
C PHE A 52 13.94 -14.13 0.22
N GLY A 53 13.72 -15.22 0.96
CA GLY A 53 14.15 -15.34 2.36
C GLY A 53 13.24 -14.65 3.38
N VAL A 54 12.04 -14.21 2.98
CA VAL A 54 11.09 -13.55 3.89
C VAL A 54 10.05 -14.55 4.35
N ARG A 55 9.99 -14.80 5.67
CA ARG A 55 8.99 -15.68 6.28
C ARG A 55 7.82 -14.87 6.80
N LYS A 56 6.69 -15.54 7.06
CA LYS A 56 5.50 -14.92 7.66
C LYS A 56 5.78 -14.19 8.98
N SER A 57 6.67 -14.75 9.81
CA SER A 57 7.09 -14.12 11.07
C SER A 57 7.92 -12.84 10.88
N ASP A 58 8.59 -12.70 9.74
CA ASP A 58 9.42 -11.53 9.42
C ASP A 58 8.56 -10.40 8.83
N ALA A 59 7.36 -10.73 8.34
CA ALA A 59 6.43 -9.81 7.69
C ALA A 59 4.99 -9.97 8.21
N PRO A 60 4.71 -9.59 9.47
CA PRO A 60 3.42 -9.83 10.13
C PRO A 60 2.30 -8.86 9.71
N TYR A 61 2.58 -7.92 8.79
CA TYR A 61 1.59 -6.95 8.32
C TYR A 61 1.03 -7.33 6.94
N PHE A 62 -0.29 -7.19 6.80
CA PHE A 62 -1.05 -7.46 5.59
C PHE A 62 -1.83 -6.22 5.14
N LEU A 63 -1.59 -5.76 3.91
CA LEU A 63 -2.40 -4.73 3.26
C LEU A 63 -3.36 -5.44 2.29
N PRO A 64 -4.69 -5.36 2.45
CA PRO A 64 -5.61 -6.01 1.50
C PRO A 64 -5.57 -5.31 0.13
N PRO A 65 -5.69 -6.05 -1.00
CA PRO A 65 -5.87 -5.47 -2.32
C PRO A 65 -6.97 -4.43 -2.38
N TYR A 66 -6.73 -3.40 -3.19
CA TYR A 66 -7.63 -2.25 -3.34
C TYR A 66 -7.94 -1.52 -2.03
N GLU A 67 -7.20 -1.82 -0.96
CA GLU A 67 -7.37 -1.27 0.37
C GLU A 67 -8.80 -1.44 0.90
N TRP A 68 -9.50 -2.46 0.37
CA TRP A 68 -10.94 -2.70 0.52
C TRP A 68 -11.20 -4.03 1.22
N TYR A 69 -11.77 -3.94 2.42
CA TYR A 69 -11.98 -5.09 3.30
C TYR A 69 -13.15 -4.82 4.25
N ASN A 70 -13.70 -5.85 4.89
CA ASN A 70 -14.72 -5.74 5.92
C ASN A 70 -14.27 -6.44 7.22
N GLN A 71 -15.16 -6.51 8.21
CA GLN A 71 -14.86 -7.13 9.50
C GLN A 71 -14.38 -8.58 9.37
N SER A 72 -14.99 -9.39 8.49
CA SER A 72 -14.59 -10.79 8.30
C SER A 72 -13.15 -10.91 7.78
N VAL A 73 -12.73 -10.05 6.85
CA VAL A 73 -11.34 -10.04 6.36
C VAL A 73 -10.37 -9.65 7.46
N THR A 74 -10.73 -8.70 8.33
CA THR A 74 -9.93 -8.34 9.52
C THR A 74 -9.78 -9.54 10.45
N GLU A 75 -10.88 -10.25 10.73
CA GLU A 75 -10.89 -11.45 11.58
C GLU A 75 -10.06 -12.59 10.98
N TRP A 76 -10.18 -12.84 9.68
CA TRP A 76 -9.39 -13.87 9.00
C TRP A 76 -7.91 -13.52 8.99
N THR A 77 -7.56 -12.25 8.78
CA THR A 77 -6.17 -11.77 8.87
C THR A 77 -5.59 -12.03 10.27
N ALA A 78 -6.36 -11.73 11.32
CA ALA A 78 -5.96 -12.00 12.70
C ALA A 78 -5.85 -13.51 13.02
N GLN A 79 -6.74 -14.35 12.48
CA GLN A 79 -6.66 -15.81 12.62
C GLN A 79 -5.42 -16.39 11.95
N GLU A 80 -4.94 -15.72 10.89
CA GLU A 80 -3.66 -16.02 10.26
C GLU A 80 -2.46 -15.45 11.04
N GLY A 81 -2.66 -14.82 12.20
CA GLY A 81 -1.58 -14.25 13.02
C GLY A 81 -0.93 -13.02 12.39
N LEU A 82 -1.68 -12.29 11.57
CA LEU A 82 -1.23 -11.07 10.90
C LEU A 82 -2.00 -9.86 11.42
N GLN A 83 -1.40 -8.69 11.28
CA GLN A 83 -2.04 -7.40 11.50
C GLN A 83 -2.46 -6.79 10.15
N LEU A 84 -3.77 -6.58 9.98
CA LEU A 84 -4.28 -5.82 8.84
C LEU A 84 -3.90 -4.34 8.99
N ILE A 85 -3.31 -3.77 7.95
CA ILE A 85 -2.96 -2.35 7.88
C ILE A 85 -3.65 -1.68 6.69
N ASN A 86 -3.68 -0.35 6.70
CA ASN A 86 -4.11 0.44 5.56
C ASN A 86 -3.27 1.74 5.45
N PHE A 87 -3.34 2.42 4.31
CA PHE A 87 -2.73 3.74 4.15
C PHE A 87 -3.48 4.81 4.93
N SER A 88 -2.83 5.94 5.16
CA SER A 88 -3.46 7.11 5.77
C SER A 88 -4.19 7.94 4.70
N PRO A 89 -5.50 8.23 4.86
CA PRO A 89 -6.24 9.02 3.87
C PRO A 89 -5.83 10.50 3.92
N GLY A 90 -6.00 11.21 2.80
CA GLY A 90 -5.85 12.69 2.74
C GLY A 90 -4.97 13.20 1.60
N THR A 91 -4.01 12.41 1.12
CA THR A 91 -2.99 12.89 0.17
C THR A 91 -3.23 12.54 -1.30
N ARG A 92 -4.26 11.75 -1.60
CA ARG A 92 -4.50 11.15 -2.93
C ARG A 92 -3.30 10.37 -3.50
N SER A 93 -2.31 10.02 -2.67
CA SER A 93 -1.12 9.26 -3.08
C SER A 93 -1.47 7.99 -3.87
N THR A 94 -2.52 7.30 -3.42
CA THR A 94 -3.03 6.08 -4.07
C THR A 94 -3.62 6.30 -5.45
N ALA A 95 -4.03 7.52 -5.82
CA ALA A 95 -4.60 7.80 -7.15
C ALA A 95 -3.54 7.75 -8.26
N ASP A 96 -2.29 7.47 -7.93
CA ASP A 96 -1.19 7.30 -8.88
C ASP A 96 -1.38 6.06 -9.80
N TYR A 97 -2.30 5.14 -9.48
CA TYR A 97 -2.67 4.05 -10.40
C TYR A 97 -3.47 4.52 -11.62
N THR A 98 -4.09 5.69 -11.54
CA THR A 98 -5.01 6.18 -12.59
C THR A 98 -4.24 6.65 -13.84
N TRP A 99 -4.90 6.65 -15.01
CA TRP A 99 -4.30 7.11 -16.27
C TRP A 99 -5.28 8.01 -17.06
N PRO A 100 -4.82 8.84 -18.01
CA PRO A 100 -5.61 9.93 -18.62
C PRO A 100 -6.99 9.52 -19.15
N GLU A 101 -7.10 8.37 -19.81
CA GLU A 101 -8.34 7.86 -20.41
C GLU A 101 -9.40 7.46 -19.37
N MET A 102 -9.08 7.45 -18.07
CA MET A 102 -10.06 7.29 -17.00
C MET A 102 -10.91 8.55 -16.76
N GLY A 103 -10.62 9.66 -17.46
CA GLY A 103 -11.40 10.89 -17.42
C GLY A 103 -11.30 11.60 -16.07
N SER A 104 -12.43 11.96 -15.48
CA SER A 104 -12.49 12.68 -14.19
C SER A 104 -11.87 11.93 -13.00
N ARG A 105 -11.60 10.63 -13.15
CA ARG A 105 -10.93 9.81 -12.14
C ARG A 105 -9.40 9.95 -12.19
N TYR A 106 -8.83 10.43 -13.30
CA TYR A 106 -7.40 10.58 -13.45
C TYR A 106 -6.85 11.70 -12.56
N VAL A 107 -5.76 11.40 -11.86
CA VAL A 107 -5.00 12.36 -11.06
C VAL A 107 -3.54 12.32 -11.51
N SER A 108 -3.07 13.43 -12.10
CA SER A 108 -1.69 13.59 -12.55
C SER A 108 -0.71 13.46 -11.39
N SER A 109 0.52 13.03 -11.67
CA SER A 109 1.57 12.91 -10.66
C SER A 109 1.91 14.25 -10.00
N GLU A 110 1.84 15.34 -10.76
CA GLU A 110 2.00 16.71 -10.22
C GLU A 110 0.88 17.05 -9.23
N ARG A 111 -0.38 16.70 -9.54
CA ARG A 111 -1.49 16.90 -8.59
C ARG A 111 -1.38 16.01 -7.35
N VAL A 112 -0.93 14.76 -7.51
CA VAL A 112 -0.65 13.86 -6.37
C VAL A 112 0.45 14.47 -5.48
N TYR A 113 1.55 14.93 -6.08
CA TYR A 113 2.67 15.55 -5.38
C TYR A 113 2.22 16.76 -4.56
N HIS A 114 1.50 17.69 -5.18
CA HIS A 114 0.96 18.86 -4.49
C HIS A 114 -0.04 18.48 -3.40
N SER A 115 -0.88 17.48 -3.61
CA SER A 115 -1.83 17.02 -2.58
C SER A 115 -1.12 16.46 -1.34
N ILE A 116 0.05 15.83 -1.48
CA ILE A 116 0.86 15.39 -0.33
C ILE A 116 1.39 16.59 0.46
N LEU A 117 1.93 17.60 -0.24
CA LEU A 117 2.46 18.80 0.40
C LEU A 117 1.37 19.69 0.99
N GLU A 118 0.19 19.75 0.36
CA GLU A 118 -0.99 20.43 0.89
C GLU A 118 -1.44 19.79 2.21
N GLN A 119 -1.49 18.46 2.29
CA GLN A 119 -1.80 17.74 3.54
C GLN A 119 -0.74 18.04 4.61
N GLU A 120 0.55 17.99 4.24
CA GLU A 120 1.67 18.29 5.13
C GLU A 120 1.59 19.70 5.72
N ALA A 121 1.22 20.69 4.91
CA ALA A 121 1.19 22.09 5.33
C ALA A 121 -0.04 22.45 6.18
N ASN A 122 -1.18 21.80 5.94
CA ASN A 122 -2.48 22.24 6.48
C ASN A 122 -3.03 21.37 7.61
N ASP A 123 -2.64 20.10 7.70
CA ASP A 123 -3.12 19.23 8.77
C ASP A 123 -2.41 19.54 10.10
N PRO A 124 -3.11 19.62 11.24
CA PRO A 124 -2.48 19.85 12.55
C PRO A 124 -1.41 18.80 12.90
N ASN A 125 -1.58 17.56 12.44
CA ASN A 125 -0.64 16.46 12.63
C ASN A 125 0.31 16.30 11.43
N ARG A 126 0.13 17.10 10.37
CA ARG A 126 0.92 17.08 9.14
C ARG A 126 1.00 15.66 8.55
N LEU A 127 2.22 15.14 8.35
CA LEU A 127 2.47 13.76 7.94
C LEU A 127 3.08 12.89 9.07
N ASN A 128 2.94 13.30 10.34
CA ASN A 128 3.48 12.53 11.45
C ASN A 128 2.69 11.20 11.63
N GLY A 129 3.38 10.07 11.45
CA GLY A 129 2.76 8.74 11.47
C GLY A 129 1.96 8.39 10.20
N PHE A 130 2.14 9.15 9.12
CA PHE A 130 1.39 8.97 7.88
C PHE A 130 1.94 7.80 7.05
N ILE A 131 1.07 6.92 6.59
CA ILE A 131 1.40 5.83 5.66
C ILE A 131 0.99 6.28 4.26
N LEU A 132 1.97 6.62 3.41
CA LEU A 132 1.75 6.92 2.00
C LEU A 132 1.76 5.62 1.18
N LEU A 133 0.81 5.48 0.26
CA LEU A 133 0.74 4.35 -0.67
C LEU A 133 0.88 4.85 -2.11
N VAL A 134 1.82 4.23 -2.82
CA VAL A 134 2.22 4.56 -4.21
C VAL A 134 2.52 3.24 -4.92
N HIS A 135 2.27 3.18 -6.22
CA HIS A 135 2.42 1.98 -7.03
C HIS A 135 3.64 2.07 -7.95
N ILE A 136 4.58 1.13 -7.82
CA ILE A 136 5.74 1.01 -8.73
C ILE A 136 5.35 0.46 -10.11
N GLY A 137 4.20 -0.20 -10.23
CA GLY A 137 3.73 -0.91 -11.43
C GLY A 137 2.41 -0.37 -11.99
N THR A 138 2.28 0.94 -12.19
CA THR A 138 1.04 1.54 -12.72
C THR A 138 0.86 1.25 -14.21
N ASP A 139 -0.39 1.34 -14.69
CA ASP A 139 -0.77 1.05 -16.09
C ASP A 139 0.15 1.76 -17.10
N PRO A 140 0.64 1.07 -18.15
CA PRO A 140 1.56 1.66 -19.14
C PRO A 140 1.02 2.92 -19.84
N ARG A 141 -0.31 3.12 -19.86
CA ARG A 141 -0.95 4.34 -20.41
C ARG A 141 -0.71 5.58 -19.53
N ARG A 142 -0.45 5.41 -18.23
CA ARG A 142 0.04 6.52 -17.39
C ARG A 142 1.50 6.78 -17.73
N THR A 143 1.78 7.83 -18.50
CA THR A 143 3.15 8.20 -18.89
C THR A 143 3.86 9.06 -17.85
N ASP A 144 3.11 9.80 -17.04
CA ASP A 144 3.61 10.61 -15.92
C ASP A 144 3.68 9.78 -14.64
N LYS A 145 4.63 8.85 -14.56
CA LYS A 145 4.72 7.93 -13.42
C LYS A 145 5.11 8.66 -12.13
N PHE A 146 4.34 8.45 -11.06
CA PHE A 146 4.59 9.17 -9.79
C PHE A 146 5.95 8.82 -9.18
N TYR A 147 6.45 7.61 -9.41
CA TYR A 147 7.77 7.21 -8.92
C TYR A 147 8.93 8.05 -9.45
N HIS A 148 8.76 8.81 -10.55
CA HIS A 148 9.75 9.79 -11.00
C HIS A 148 9.86 11.02 -10.09
N HIS A 149 8.86 11.28 -9.24
CA HIS A 149 8.84 12.39 -8.29
C HIS A 149 9.28 11.97 -6.87
N LEU A 150 9.52 10.68 -6.62
CA LEU A 150 9.85 10.18 -5.28
C LEU A 150 11.13 10.82 -4.73
N ASP A 151 12.19 10.95 -5.52
CA ASP A 151 13.44 11.55 -5.05
C ASP A 151 13.25 13.01 -4.58
N ALA A 152 12.52 13.80 -5.36
CA ALA A 152 12.18 15.18 -5.01
C ALA A 152 11.31 15.23 -3.75
N LEU A 153 10.27 14.40 -3.66
CA LEU A 153 9.37 14.36 -2.51
C LEU A 153 10.12 13.97 -1.22
N LEU A 154 10.93 12.91 -1.29
CA LEU A 154 11.72 12.43 -0.16
C LEU A 154 12.73 13.48 0.28
N THR A 155 13.38 14.17 -0.66
CA THR A 155 14.34 15.24 -0.36
C THR A 155 13.65 16.42 0.32
N GLU A 156 12.49 16.86 -0.18
CA GLU A 156 11.73 17.95 0.41
C GLU A 156 11.28 17.62 1.83
N LEU A 157 10.67 16.44 2.03
CA LEU A 157 10.17 16.02 3.34
C LEU A 157 11.33 15.79 4.34
N LYS A 158 12.46 15.22 3.92
CA LYS A 158 13.66 15.14 4.76
C LYS A 158 14.16 16.55 5.15
N GLY A 159 14.15 17.50 4.22
CA GLY A 159 14.49 18.90 4.49
C GLY A 159 13.56 19.57 5.52
N LYS A 160 12.32 19.09 5.64
CA LYS A 160 11.34 19.52 6.67
C LYS A 160 11.46 18.75 7.99
N GLY A 161 12.42 17.82 8.11
CA GLY A 161 12.69 17.05 9.32
C GLY A 161 11.96 15.72 9.42
N TYR A 162 11.28 15.26 8.35
CA TYR A 162 10.67 13.93 8.35
C TYR A 162 11.72 12.82 8.22
N SER A 163 11.46 11.72 8.91
CA SER A 163 12.18 10.46 8.74
C SER A 163 11.26 9.43 8.10
N PHE A 164 11.79 8.66 7.17
CA PHE A 164 11.07 7.56 6.52
C PHE A 164 11.51 6.26 7.18
N VAL A 165 10.53 5.51 7.65
CA VAL A 165 10.74 4.23 8.34
C VAL A 165 9.90 3.16 7.67
N THR A 166 10.28 1.90 7.87
CA THR A 166 9.47 0.76 7.46
C THR A 166 8.22 0.62 8.32
N ILE A 167 7.23 -0.11 7.83
CA ILE A 167 5.93 -0.24 8.52
C ILE A 167 6.05 -0.90 9.89
N ASP A 168 6.97 -1.86 10.03
CA ASP A 168 7.27 -2.54 11.28
C ASP A 168 7.94 -1.61 12.29
N ALA A 169 8.74 -0.65 11.85
CA ALA A 169 9.31 0.37 12.74
C ALA A 169 8.27 1.44 13.13
N LEU A 170 7.28 1.72 12.26
CA LEU A 170 6.23 2.69 12.54
C LEU A 170 5.18 2.17 13.53
N LEU A 171 4.82 0.88 13.46
CA LEU A 171 3.73 0.27 14.21
C LEU A 171 4.18 -0.52 15.45
N GLN A 172 5.47 -0.44 15.80
CA GLN A 172 6.05 -1.00 17.03
C GLN A 172 5.71 -0.15 18.27
#